data_AF-A0A1E5VY76-F1
#
_entry.id   AF-A0A1E5VY76-F1
#
_cell.length_a   1.000
_cell.length_b   1.000
_cell.length_c   1.000
_cell.angle_alpha   90.00
_cell.angle_beta   90.00
_cell.angle_gamma   90.00
#
_symmetry.space_group_name_H-M   'P 1'
#
loop_
_entity.id
_entity.type
_entity.pdbx_description
1 polymer ?
#
loop_
_entity_poly.entity_id
_entity_poly.type
_entity_poly.pdbx_seq_one_letter_code
_entity_poly.pdbx_strand_id
1 'polypeptide(L)'
;MEKGASESSLGCARCGKPALLQCPKCVELKLPREGAAFCPLRPYPISKTRVVPDEIEKPDWALDGIPKIEPDSDLQKRVEIKTPEQIERMRETCRIAREVLDAAARVIKPGITTDEIDRVVHEETIARGGYPSPLNYHFFPKSCCTSVNEVICHGIPDARKLEDGDIVNVDVTVYYKGVHGDLNETYFVGNVDETSKQLVRCTYECLEKAIAIVKPGVRFREVGEIINRHASMSGLSVVKSYCGHGIGELFHCAPNIPHYSSTFLAASLISIFLILVQ
;
A
#
# COMPACT_ATOMS: atom_id res chain seq x y z
N MET A 1 30.34 45.80 1.14
CA MET A 1 29.96 45.03 -0.07
C MET A 1 29.85 43.57 0.32
N GLU A 2 28.70 43.19 0.85
CA GLU A 2 28.40 41.78 1.14
C GLU A 2 28.18 41.05 -0.18
N LYS A 3 28.89 39.92 -0.35
CA LYS A 3 28.75 39.04 -1.50
C LYS A 3 27.37 38.37 -1.43
N GLY A 4 26.50 38.66 -2.40
CA GLY A 4 25.21 38.00 -2.55
C GLY A 4 25.40 36.49 -2.69
N ALA A 5 24.69 35.75 -1.84
CA ALA A 5 24.56 34.30 -1.97
C ALA A 5 23.89 34.02 -3.32
N SER A 6 24.58 33.30 -4.21
CA SER A 6 23.99 32.78 -5.43
C SER A 6 22.86 31.81 -5.05
N GLU A 7 21.63 32.12 -5.42
CA GLU A 7 20.51 31.17 -5.34
C GLU A 7 20.82 29.96 -6.23
N SER A 8 21.33 28.88 -5.65
CA SER A 8 21.46 27.60 -6.34
C SER A 8 20.05 27.02 -6.54
N SER A 9 19.51 27.14 -7.75
CA SER A 9 18.31 26.40 -8.11
C SER A 9 18.68 24.92 -8.20
N LEU A 10 18.23 24.13 -7.22
CA LEU A 10 18.31 22.67 -7.30
C LEU A 10 17.57 22.23 -8.58
N GLY A 11 18.25 21.47 -9.43
CA GLY A 11 17.67 20.92 -10.64
C GLY A 11 16.79 19.70 -10.32
N CYS A 12 15.68 19.53 -11.05
CA CYS A 12 14.92 18.28 -11.01
C CYS A 12 15.84 17.11 -11.37
N ALA A 13 15.91 16.09 -10.50
CA ALA A 13 16.78 14.91 -10.69
C ALA A 13 16.49 14.13 -11.99
N ARG A 14 15.30 14.30 -12.59
CA ARG A 14 14.88 13.64 -13.83
C ARG A 14 15.19 14.45 -15.09
N CYS A 15 15.07 15.78 -15.06
CA CYS A 15 15.15 16.61 -16.28
C CYS A 15 16.11 17.80 -16.21
N GLY A 16 16.79 18.03 -15.07
CA GLY A 16 17.75 19.10 -14.88
C GLY A 16 17.18 20.52 -14.85
N LYS A 17 15.88 20.71 -15.12
CA LYS A 17 15.22 22.02 -15.06
C LYS A 17 15.13 22.54 -13.62
N PRO A 18 15.10 23.87 -13.38
CA PRO A 18 14.95 24.43 -12.04
C PRO A 18 13.74 23.85 -11.30
N ALA A 19 13.95 23.26 -10.12
CA ALA A 19 12.85 22.82 -9.26
C ALA A 19 12.23 24.05 -8.60
N LEU A 20 11.02 24.41 -9.03
CA LEU A 20 10.40 25.70 -8.69
C LEU A 20 9.37 25.67 -7.56
N LEU A 21 9.13 24.54 -6.89
CA LEU A 21 8.03 24.47 -5.93
C LEU A 21 8.44 23.83 -4.61
N GLN A 22 8.59 24.68 -3.60
CA GLN A 22 8.46 24.31 -2.20
C GLN A 22 6.96 24.36 -1.86
N CYS A 23 6.40 23.31 -1.25
CA CYS A 23 4.99 23.28 -0.82
C CYS A 23 4.68 24.52 0.08
N PRO A 24 3.49 25.16 -0.03
CA PRO A 24 3.12 26.30 0.80
C PRO A 24 3.33 26.07 2.31
N LYS A 25 3.11 24.84 2.78
CA LYS A 25 3.37 24.46 4.18
C LYS A 25 4.85 24.44 4.52
N CYS A 26 5.73 23.99 3.62
CA CYS A 26 7.17 24.03 3.81
C CYS A 26 7.73 25.47 3.80
N VAL A 27 7.09 26.37 3.03
CA VAL A 27 7.38 27.82 3.05
C VAL A 27 6.99 28.43 4.40
N GLU A 28 5.79 28.13 4.90
CA GLU A 28 5.30 28.57 6.21
C GLU A 28 6.23 28.08 7.35
N LEU A 29 6.70 26.84 7.27
CA LEU A 29 7.55 26.20 8.27
C LEU A 29 9.05 26.52 8.14
N LYS A 30 9.45 27.35 7.16
CA LYS A 30 10.86 27.74 6.90
C LYS A 30 11.82 26.55 6.76
N LEU A 31 11.36 25.44 6.19
CA LEU A 31 12.19 24.25 6.02
C LEU A 31 13.25 24.49 4.92
N PRO A 32 14.49 23.97 5.08
CA PRO A 32 15.54 24.11 4.07
C PRO A 32 15.12 23.42 2.76
N ARG A 33 15.35 24.10 1.62
CA ARG A 33 15.00 23.59 0.27
C ARG A 33 15.61 22.22 -0.02
N GLU A 34 16.80 21.96 0.52
CA GLU A 34 17.55 20.70 0.40
C GLU A 34 16.80 19.50 0.99
N GLY A 35 15.85 19.71 1.92
CA GLY A 35 14.99 18.68 2.49
C GLY A 35 13.52 18.75 2.05
N ALA A 36 13.17 19.62 1.10
CA ALA A 36 11.78 19.96 0.75
C ALA A 36 11.48 19.89 -0.77
N ALA A 37 12.26 19.13 -1.53
CA ALA A 37 11.99 18.85 -2.94
C ALA A 37 10.90 17.77 -3.06
N PHE A 38 9.63 18.16 -3.04
CA PHE A 38 8.55 17.25 -3.43
C PHE A 38 8.39 17.27 -4.96
N CYS A 39 8.34 16.04 -5.50
CA CYS A 39 8.35 15.64 -6.90
C CYS A 39 7.03 16.06 -7.63
N PRO A 40 7.03 16.16 -8.97
CA PRO A 40 5.97 16.71 -9.81
C PRO A 40 4.57 16.10 -9.74
N LEU A 41 4.31 14.98 -9.04
CA LEU A 41 2.98 14.36 -9.11
C LEU A 41 1.90 15.30 -8.57
N ARG A 42 0.74 15.31 -9.23
CA ARG A 42 -0.44 16.10 -8.84
C ARG A 42 -1.65 15.19 -8.85
N PRO A 43 -2.62 15.42 -7.95
CA PRO A 43 -3.90 14.75 -8.05
C PRO A 43 -4.64 15.21 -9.31
N TYR A 44 -5.35 14.29 -9.94
CA TYR A 44 -6.27 14.54 -11.04
C TYR A 44 -7.72 14.34 -10.57
N PRO A 45 -8.72 14.78 -11.35
CA PRO A 45 -10.12 14.51 -11.02
C PRO A 45 -10.39 13.01 -10.86
N ILE A 46 -11.18 12.64 -9.85
CA ILE A 46 -11.64 11.27 -9.62
C ILE A 46 -13.02 11.06 -10.24
N SER A 47 -13.29 9.87 -10.78
CA SER A 47 -14.64 9.50 -11.22
C SER A 47 -15.58 9.26 -10.03
N LYS A 48 -16.89 9.19 -10.27
CA LYS A 48 -17.90 8.87 -9.24
C LYS A 48 -17.61 7.51 -8.61
N THR A 49 -17.99 7.36 -7.34
CA THR A 49 -17.95 6.07 -6.64
C THR A 49 -18.72 5.01 -7.42
N ARG A 50 -18.11 3.82 -7.56
CA ARG A 50 -18.69 2.69 -8.29
C ARG A 50 -19.67 1.94 -7.39
N VAL A 51 -20.74 1.42 -7.98
CA VAL A 51 -21.84 0.76 -7.25
C VAL A 51 -21.54 -0.72 -7.09
N VAL A 52 -21.67 -1.21 -5.86
CA VAL A 52 -21.64 -2.63 -5.54
C VAL A 52 -23.08 -3.18 -5.57
N PRO A 53 -23.38 -4.27 -6.29
CA PRO A 53 -24.71 -4.89 -6.30
C PRO A 53 -25.18 -5.32 -4.91
N ASP A 54 -26.50 -5.37 -4.70
CA ASP A 54 -27.10 -5.66 -3.39
C ASP A 54 -26.81 -7.10 -2.91
N GLU A 55 -26.63 -8.03 -3.86
CA GLU A 55 -26.37 -9.44 -3.61
C GLU A 55 -24.98 -9.72 -3.03
N ILE A 56 -24.03 -8.79 -3.20
CA ILE A 56 -22.69 -8.90 -2.63
C ILE A 56 -22.75 -8.65 -1.13
N GLU A 57 -22.19 -9.57 -0.35
CA GLU A 57 -22.00 -9.41 1.09
C GLU A 57 -21.11 -8.19 1.38
N LYS A 58 -21.53 -7.33 2.30
CA LYS A 58 -20.90 -6.03 2.56
C LYS A 58 -20.32 -5.97 3.98
N PRO A 59 -19.13 -5.39 4.18
CA PRO A 59 -18.63 -5.09 5.51
C PRO A 59 -19.45 -3.97 6.18
N ASP A 60 -19.30 -3.79 7.49
CA ASP A 60 -20.12 -2.90 8.32
C ASP A 60 -19.99 -1.40 8.02
N TRP A 61 -18.90 -1.00 7.34
CA TRP A 61 -18.67 0.38 6.87
C TRP A 61 -19.20 0.65 5.46
N ALA A 62 -19.65 -0.36 4.71
CA ALA A 62 -19.93 -0.18 3.27
C ALA A 62 -20.95 0.94 2.99
N LEU A 63 -21.91 1.15 3.90
CA LEU A 63 -22.97 2.14 3.74
C LEU A 63 -22.57 3.56 4.15
N ASP A 64 -21.94 3.72 5.33
CA ASP A 64 -21.71 5.03 5.96
C ASP A 64 -20.24 5.39 6.12
N GLY A 65 -19.35 4.50 5.68
CA GLY A 65 -17.90 4.66 5.68
C GLY A 65 -17.23 4.53 7.05
N ILE A 66 -17.97 4.06 8.06
CA ILE A 66 -17.48 3.97 9.44
C ILE A 66 -17.33 2.49 9.82
N PRO A 67 -16.10 1.96 10.02
CA PRO A 67 -15.90 0.63 10.59
C PRO A 67 -16.29 0.67 12.07
N LYS A 68 -17.40 0.02 12.42
CA LYS A 68 -17.98 0.01 13.77
C LYS A 68 -17.43 -1.14 14.60
N ILE A 69 -17.15 -2.28 13.97
CA ILE A 69 -16.69 -3.48 14.65
C ILE A 69 -15.20 -3.37 14.99
N GLU A 70 -14.38 -2.87 14.07
CA GLU A 70 -12.92 -2.87 14.23
C GLU A 70 -12.40 -2.10 15.44
N PRO A 71 -12.82 -0.83 15.71
CA PRO A 71 -12.24 -0.02 16.78
C PRO A 71 -12.46 -0.57 18.18
N ASP A 72 -13.61 -1.23 18.39
CA ASP A 72 -14.04 -1.75 19.70
C ASP A 72 -13.74 -3.25 19.88
N SER A 73 -13.15 -3.91 18.87
CA SER A 73 -12.84 -5.34 18.93
C SER A 73 -11.66 -5.66 19.84
N ASP A 74 -11.78 -6.74 20.61
CA ASP A 74 -10.66 -7.31 21.38
C ASP A 74 -9.49 -7.76 20.48
N LEU A 75 -9.75 -7.98 19.18
CA LEU A 75 -8.72 -8.31 18.20
C LEU A 75 -7.78 -7.13 17.89
N GLN A 76 -8.08 -5.91 18.35
CA GLN A 76 -7.11 -4.81 18.33
C GLN A 76 -5.98 -4.99 19.36
N LYS A 77 -6.17 -5.84 20.37
CA LYS A 77 -5.23 -6.02 21.50
C LYS A 77 -4.66 -7.43 21.57
N ARG A 78 -5.30 -8.41 20.93
CA ARG A 78 -4.93 -9.82 20.96
C ARG A 78 -4.77 -10.37 19.55
N VAL A 79 -3.66 -11.07 19.33
CA VAL A 79 -3.45 -11.81 18.09
C VAL A 79 -4.35 -13.05 18.07
N GLU A 80 -5.22 -13.15 17.08
CA GLU A 80 -6.17 -14.25 16.94
C GLU A 80 -5.50 -15.53 16.42
N ILE A 81 -5.82 -16.68 17.02
CA ILE A 81 -5.51 -17.99 16.44
C ILE A 81 -6.72 -18.41 15.60
N LYS A 82 -6.54 -18.45 14.28
CA LYS A 82 -7.62 -18.79 13.35
C LYS A 82 -8.05 -20.26 13.49
N THR A 83 -9.36 -20.48 13.45
CA THR A 83 -9.96 -21.81 13.34
C THR A 83 -9.73 -22.41 11.94
N PRO A 84 -9.83 -23.74 11.75
CA PRO A 84 -9.71 -24.36 10.43
C PRO A 84 -10.69 -23.81 9.39
N GLU A 85 -11.91 -23.46 9.80
CA GLU A 85 -12.93 -22.87 8.92
C GLU A 85 -12.56 -21.44 8.49
N GLN A 86 -12.11 -20.60 9.43
CA GLN A 86 -11.59 -19.26 9.09
C GLN A 86 -10.41 -19.35 8.12
N ILE A 87 -9.48 -20.29 8.34
CA ILE A 87 -8.34 -20.51 7.43
C ILE A 87 -8.81 -20.85 6.01
N GLU A 88 -9.82 -21.71 5.86
CA GLU A 88 -10.31 -22.09 4.54
C GLU A 88 -11.00 -20.93 3.81
N ARG A 89 -11.84 -20.16 4.51
CA ARG A 89 -12.42 -18.92 3.96
C ARG A 89 -11.32 -17.95 3.52
N MET A 90 -10.29 -17.76 4.36
CA MET A 90 -9.18 -16.86 4.06
C MET A 90 -8.35 -17.33 2.86
N ARG A 91 -8.13 -18.64 2.68
CA ARG A 91 -7.47 -19.17 1.46
C ARG A 91 -8.25 -18.82 0.20
N GLU A 92 -9.57 -19.01 0.22
CA GLU A 92 -10.43 -18.70 -0.91
C GLU A 92 -10.42 -17.20 -1.21
N THR A 93 -10.57 -16.35 -0.19
CA THR A 93 -10.56 -14.89 -0.33
C THR A 93 -9.21 -14.36 -0.82
N CYS A 94 -8.08 -14.85 -0.28
CA CYS A 94 -6.75 -14.46 -0.75
C CYS A 94 -6.49 -14.90 -2.20
N ARG A 95 -7.00 -16.06 -2.62
CA ARG A 95 -6.94 -16.48 -4.03
C ARG A 95 -7.72 -15.53 -4.93
N ILE A 96 -8.93 -15.15 -4.53
CA ILE A 96 -9.73 -14.14 -5.24
C ILE A 96 -8.98 -12.83 -5.36
N ALA A 97 -8.41 -12.32 -4.25
CA ALA A 97 -7.62 -11.09 -4.25
C ALA A 97 -6.42 -11.16 -5.22
N ARG A 98 -5.70 -12.29 -5.25
CA ARG A 98 -4.63 -12.55 -6.23
C ARG A 98 -5.14 -12.46 -7.67
N GLU A 99 -6.24 -13.12 -7.98
CA GLU A 99 -6.80 -13.12 -9.34
C GLU A 99 -7.24 -11.71 -9.77
N VAL A 100 -7.71 -10.88 -8.83
CA VAL A 100 -8.06 -9.48 -9.07
C VAL A 100 -6.80 -8.64 -9.31
N LEU A 101 -5.75 -8.81 -8.51
CA LEU A 101 -4.46 -8.13 -8.72
C LEU A 101 -3.84 -8.53 -10.07
N ASP A 102 -3.92 -9.81 -10.45
CA ASP A 102 -3.51 -10.30 -11.77
C ASP A 102 -4.26 -9.60 -12.91
N ALA A 103 -5.55 -9.33 -12.74
CA ALA A 103 -6.35 -8.60 -13.72
C ALA A 103 -5.94 -7.14 -13.83
N ALA A 104 -5.67 -6.48 -12.70
CA ALA A 104 -5.11 -5.13 -12.67
C ALA A 104 -3.75 -5.08 -13.37
N ALA A 105 -2.85 -6.03 -13.08
CA ALA A 105 -1.52 -6.10 -13.68
C ALA A 105 -1.56 -6.17 -15.22
N ARG A 106 -2.50 -6.93 -15.79
CA ARG A 106 -2.65 -7.09 -17.26
C ARG A 106 -2.98 -5.81 -18.00
N VAL A 107 -3.54 -4.79 -17.34
CA VAL A 107 -3.93 -3.54 -17.99
C VAL A 107 -2.89 -2.43 -17.84
N ILE A 108 -1.87 -2.61 -16.99
CA ILE A 108 -0.84 -1.59 -16.73
C ILE A 108 0.03 -1.39 -17.97
N LYS A 109 0.00 -0.17 -18.50
CA LYS A 109 0.78 0.28 -19.67
C LYS A 109 0.79 1.81 -19.75
N PRO A 110 1.74 2.43 -20.47
CA PRO A 110 1.70 3.86 -20.73
C PRO A 110 0.34 4.31 -21.30
N GLY A 111 -0.20 5.40 -20.76
CA GLY A 111 -1.44 6.02 -21.21
C GLY A 111 -2.72 5.57 -20.52
N ILE A 112 -2.72 4.45 -19.77
CA ILE A 112 -3.87 4.04 -18.94
C ILE A 112 -3.99 4.95 -17.72
N THR A 113 -5.20 5.28 -17.29
CA THR A 113 -5.43 6.00 -16.04
C THR A 113 -5.44 5.07 -14.83
N THR A 114 -5.12 5.59 -13.65
CA THR A 114 -5.29 4.83 -12.41
C THR A 114 -6.77 4.55 -12.13
N ASP A 115 -7.70 5.44 -12.52
CA ASP A 115 -9.16 5.19 -12.44
C ASP A 115 -9.63 4.03 -13.34
N GLU A 116 -8.97 3.78 -14.48
CA GLU A 116 -9.21 2.60 -15.31
C GLU A 116 -8.70 1.31 -14.66
N ILE A 117 -7.59 1.37 -13.91
CA ILE A 117 -7.10 0.23 -13.12
C ILE A 117 -8.08 -0.08 -11.98
N ASP A 118 -8.54 0.95 -11.24
CA ASP A 118 -9.59 0.81 -10.22
C ASP A 118 -10.87 0.20 -10.78
N ARG A 119 -11.28 0.60 -11.99
CA ARG A 119 -12.44 0.01 -12.66
C ARG A 119 -12.29 -1.50 -12.84
N VAL A 120 -11.12 -1.95 -13.30
CA VAL A 120 -10.84 -3.38 -13.48
C VAL A 120 -10.86 -4.10 -12.13
N VAL A 121 -10.20 -3.54 -11.11
CA VAL A 121 -10.22 -4.13 -9.75
C VAL A 121 -11.66 -4.26 -9.24
N HIS A 122 -12.47 -3.21 -9.39
CA HIS A 122 -13.86 -3.22 -8.99
C HIS A 122 -14.65 -4.31 -9.72
N GLU A 123 -14.67 -4.29 -11.05
CA GLU A 123 -15.42 -5.23 -11.89
C GLU A 123 -15.02 -6.69 -11.62
N GLU A 124 -13.72 -6.97 -11.49
CA GLU A 124 -13.19 -8.31 -11.24
C GLU A 124 -13.51 -8.81 -9.82
N THR A 125 -13.55 -7.90 -8.84
CA THR A 125 -13.94 -8.24 -7.47
C THR A 125 -15.42 -8.63 -7.41
N ILE A 126 -16.30 -7.82 -8.03
CA ILE A 126 -17.73 -8.10 -8.11
C ILE A 126 -18.00 -9.41 -8.88
N ALA A 127 -17.29 -9.65 -9.99
CA ALA A 127 -17.43 -10.87 -10.79
C ALA A 127 -17.09 -12.15 -10.01
N ARG A 128 -16.28 -12.04 -8.94
CA ARG A 128 -15.93 -13.15 -8.03
C ARG A 128 -16.80 -13.20 -6.78
N GLY A 129 -17.84 -12.37 -6.70
CA GLY A 129 -18.75 -12.32 -5.56
C GLY A 129 -18.21 -11.59 -4.33
N GLY A 130 -17.06 -10.91 -4.45
CA GLY A 130 -16.44 -10.17 -3.36
C GLY A 130 -16.85 -8.70 -3.32
N TYR A 131 -16.60 -8.06 -2.19
CA TYR A 131 -16.66 -6.62 -2.00
C TYR A 131 -15.22 -6.05 -2.00
N PRO A 132 -14.92 -4.96 -2.75
CA PRO A 132 -13.61 -4.32 -2.68
C PRO A 132 -13.45 -3.59 -1.35
N SER A 133 -12.73 -4.18 -0.39
CA SER A 133 -12.67 -3.72 1.00
C SER A 133 -12.31 -2.24 1.18
N PRO A 134 -11.38 -1.65 0.40
CA PRO A 134 -11.06 -0.23 0.51
C PRO A 134 -12.25 0.69 0.21
N LEU A 135 -13.23 0.24 -0.57
CA LEU A 135 -14.35 1.07 -0.97
C LEU A 135 -15.15 1.51 0.26
N ASN A 136 -15.25 2.83 0.42
CA ASN A 136 -15.87 3.52 1.54
C ASN A 136 -15.22 3.28 2.92
N TYR A 137 -14.15 2.48 3.03
CA TYR A 137 -13.45 2.30 4.31
C TYR A 137 -12.85 3.64 4.78
N HIS A 138 -13.30 4.17 5.91
CA HIS A 138 -13.01 5.55 6.34
C HIS A 138 -13.23 6.59 5.22
N PHE A 139 -14.31 6.44 4.45
CA PHE A 139 -14.68 7.28 3.31
C PHE A 139 -13.70 7.25 2.13
N PHE A 140 -12.84 6.23 2.05
CA PHE A 140 -11.95 6.07 0.90
C PHE A 140 -12.78 5.84 -0.39
N PRO A 141 -12.54 6.62 -1.47
CA PRO A 141 -13.53 6.77 -2.54
C PRO A 141 -13.45 5.70 -3.65
N LYS A 142 -12.50 4.76 -3.56
CA LYS A 142 -12.13 3.83 -4.64
C LYS A 142 -12.00 2.40 -4.14
N SER A 143 -11.93 1.46 -5.07
CA SER A 143 -11.94 0.01 -4.81
C SER A 143 -10.55 -0.58 -4.56
N CYS A 144 -9.50 0.18 -4.89
CA CYS A 144 -8.10 -0.18 -4.68
C CYS A 144 -7.26 1.08 -4.43
N CYS A 145 -6.00 0.91 -4.03
CA CYS A 145 -5.03 2.00 -4.02
C CYS A 145 -4.11 1.89 -5.25
N THR A 146 -3.72 3.03 -5.82
CA THR A 146 -2.73 3.12 -6.90
C THR A 146 -1.67 4.15 -6.55
N SER A 147 -0.48 3.69 -6.17
CA SER A 147 0.59 4.54 -5.63
C SER A 147 1.73 4.67 -6.65
N VAL A 148 1.75 5.80 -7.36
CA VAL A 148 2.71 6.06 -8.43
C VAL A 148 3.94 6.79 -7.88
N ASN A 149 5.14 6.33 -8.26
CA ASN A 149 6.42 6.97 -7.98
C ASN A 149 6.63 7.35 -6.50
N GLU A 150 6.59 8.65 -6.15
CA GLU A 150 6.82 9.13 -4.79
C GLU A 150 5.66 8.86 -3.81
N VAL A 151 4.50 8.40 -4.31
CA VAL A 151 3.37 8.03 -3.46
C VAL A 151 3.70 6.71 -2.76
N ILE A 152 3.83 6.75 -1.44
CA ILE A 152 4.23 5.59 -0.63
C ILE A 152 3.15 4.51 -0.62
N CYS A 153 1.92 4.88 -0.26
CA CYS A 153 0.76 4.01 -0.18
C CYS A 153 -0.52 4.86 -0.24
N HIS A 154 -1.68 4.22 -0.35
CA HIS A 154 -3.00 4.86 -0.33
C HIS A 154 -3.20 5.96 -1.39
N GLY A 155 -2.51 5.87 -2.53
CA GLY A 155 -2.80 6.73 -3.67
C GLY A 155 -4.22 6.49 -4.17
N ILE A 156 -5.02 7.55 -4.30
CA ILE A 156 -6.40 7.46 -4.78
C ILE A 156 -6.40 7.37 -6.31
N PRO A 157 -6.98 6.31 -6.91
CA PRO A 157 -7.19 6.22 -8.35
C PRO A 157 -7.90 7.46 -8.93
N ASP A 158 -7.31 8.06 -9.95
CA ASP A 158 -7.75 9.31 -10.56
C ASP A 158 -7.52 9.33 -12.09
N ALA A 159 -7.83 10.46 -12.73
CA ALA A 159 -7.70 10.60 -14.19
C ALA A 159 -6.24 10.76 -14.68
N ARG A 160 -5.22 10.60 -13.83
CA ARG A 160 -3.82 10.66 -14.25
C ARG A 160 -3.51 9.46 -15.14
N LYS A 161 -3.01 9.73 -16.34
CA LYS A 161 -2.43 8.69 -17.20
C LYS A 161 -1.04 8.29 -16.71
N LEU A 162 -0.78 6.99 -16.63
CA LEU A 162 0.56 6.47 -16.37
C LEU A 162 1.50 6.82 -17.53
N GLU A 163 2.73 7.21 -17.21
CA GLU A 163 3.76 7.60 -18.17
C GLU A 163 4.79 6.48 -18.34
N ASP A 164 5.44 6.42 -19.51
CA ASP A 164 6.59 5.54 -19.70
C ASP A 164 7.70 5.89 -18.69
N GLY A 165 8.18 4.87 -17.98
CA GLY A 165 9.15 5.00 -16.90
C GLY A 165 8.57 5.20 -15.51
N ASP A 166 7.24 5.29 -15.34
CA ASP A 166 6.62 5.25 -14.02
C ASP A 166 6.80 3.86 -13.37
N ILE A 167 6.85 3.85 -12.03
CA ILE A 167 6.50 2.67 -11.24
C ILE A 167 5.16 2.91 -10.55
N VAL A 168 4.33 1.88 -10.47
CA VAL A 168 3.01 1.97 -9.84
C VAL A 168 2.75 0.75 -8.97
N ASN A 169 2.49 0.98 -7.69
CA ASN A 169 1.95 -0.04 -6.80
C ASN A 169 0.42 -0.10 -6.93
N VAL A 170 -0.14 -1.31 -7.01
CA VAL A 170 -1.59 -1.53 -6.94
C VAL A 170 -1.89 -2.41 -5.74
N ASP A 171 -2.71 -1.89 -4.83
CA ASP A 171 -3.08 -2.54 -3.58
C ASP A 171 -4.54 -2.98 -3.59
N VAL A 172 -4.75 -4.29 -3.42
CA VAL A 172 -6.04 -4.95 -3.59
C VAL A 172 -6.40 -5.71 -2.33
N THR A 173 -7.53 -5.34 -1.74
CA THR A 173 -8.14 -6.10 -0.66
C THR A 173 -9.57 -6.50 -1.01
N VAL A 174 -9.88 -7.79 -0.93
CA VAL A 174 -11.22 -8.33 -1.18
C VAL A 174 -11.85 -8.83 0.11
N TYR A 175 -13.10 -8.48 0.34
CA TYR A 175 -13.96 -9.07 1.38
C TYR A 175 -14.89 -10.10 0.74
N TYR A 176 -14.84 -11.33 1.24
CA TYR A 176 -15.63 -12.43 0.72
C TYR A 176 -15.85 -13.48 1.81
N LYS A 177 -17.09 -13.96 1.93
CA LYS A 177 -17.53 -14.91 2.97
C LYS A 177 -17.12 -14.44 4.37
N GLY A 178 -17.36 -13.18 4.69
CA GLY A 178 -17.07 -12.65 6.02
C GLY A 178 -15.59 -12.45 6.38
N VAL A 179 -14.63 -12.61 5.45
CA VAL A 179 -13.20 -12.36 5.70
C VAL A 179 -12.54 -11.54 4.59
N HIS A 180 -11.43 -10.89 4.92
CA HIS A 180 -10.60 -10.09 4.01
C HIS A 180 -9.35 -10.86 3.55
N GLY A 181 -8.94 -10.62 2.31
CA GLY A 181 -7.68 -11.07 1.73
C GLY A 181 -7.00 -9.91 1.03
N ASP A 182 -5.72 -9.67 1.36
CA ASP A 182 -5.00 -8.44 1.05
C ASP A 182 -3.62 -8.72 0.46
N LEU A 183 -3.24 -7.99 -0.59
CA LEU A 183 -1.95 -8.05 -1.24
C LEU A 183 -1.74 -6.87 -2.20
N ASN A 184 -0.47 -6.51 -2.43
CA ASN A 184 -0.10 -5.52 -3.43
C ASN A 184 1.20 -5.91 -4.16
N GLU A 185 1.42 -5.31 -5.32
CA GLU A 185 2.66 -5.42 -6.07
C GLU A 185 2.98 -4.09 -6.77
N THR A 186 4.27 -3.83 -6.99
CA THR A 186 4.76 -2.67 -7.76
C THR A 186 5.15 -3.08 -9.17
N TYR A 187 4.54 -2.43 -10.15
CA TYR A 187 4.70 -2.71 -11.57
C TYR A 187 5.50 -1.63 -12.28
N PHE A 188 6.22 -2.04 -13.33
CA PHE A 188 6.90 -1.14 -14.26
C PHE A 188 5.94 -0.70 -15.36
N VAL A 189 5.88 0.60 -15.63
CA VAL A 189 5.11 1.16 -16.75
C VAL A 189 6.06 1.39 -17.92
N GLY A 190 6.06 0.46 -18.88
CA GLY A 190 6.95 0.54 -20.03
C GLY A 190 8.43 0.42 -19.65
N ASN A 191 9.27 1.35 -20.12
CA ASN A 191 10.72 1.32 -19.92
C ASN A 191 11.17 2.11 -18.70
N VAL A 192 11.37 1.40 -17.59
CA VAL A 192 11.80 1.97 -16.30
C VAL A 192 13.33 2.03 -16.18
N ASP A 193 13.85 3.04 -15.48
CA ASP A 193 15.29 3.21 -15.21
C ASP A 193 15.85 2.17 -14.22
N GLU A 194 17.17 2.01 -14.19
CA GLU A 194 17.82 1.00 -13.32
C GLU A 194 17.68 1.29 -11.82
N THR A 195 17.60 2.56 -11.41
CA THR A 195 17.40 2.91 -10.00
C THR A 195 16.02 2.47 -9.51
N SER A 196 14.99 2.72 -10.32
CA SER A 196 13.62 2.28 -10.07
C SER A 196 13.50 0.75 -10.09
N LYS A 197 14.19 0.05 -11.01
CA LYS A 197 14.26 -1.41 -11.00
C LYS A 197 14.94 -1.96 -9.74
N GLN A 198 16.05 -1.34 -9.32
CA GLN A 198 16.76 -1.73 -8.10
C GLN A 198 15.88 -1.53 -6.85
N LEU A 199 15.15 -0.42 -6.78
CA LEU A 199 14.18 -0.16 -5.71
C LEU A 199 13.14 -1.28 -5.64
N VAL A 200 12.41 -1.55 -6.74
CA VAL A 200 11.35 -2.56 -6.77
C VAL A 200 11.89 -3.95 -6.44
N ARG A 201 13.06 -4.33 -6.98
CA ARG A 201 13.70 -5.61 -6.68
C ARG A 201 14.07 -5.73 -5.20
N CYS A 202 14.70 -4.70 -4.63
CA CYS A 202 15.10 -4.71 -3.23
C CYS A 202 13.89 -4.80 -2.29
N THR A 203 12.80 -4.08 -2.60
CA THR A 203 11.54 -4.17 -1.84
C THR A 203 10.96 -5.57 -1.86
N TYR A 204 10.94 -6.23 -3.03
CA TYR A 204 10.49 -7.63 -3.13
C TYR A 204 11.40 -8.60 -2.36
N GLU A 205 12.72 -8.42 -2.43
CA GLU A 205 13.67 -9.23 -1.66
C GLU A 205 13.53 -9.03 -0.14
N CYS A 206 13.22 -7.81 0.32
CA CYS A 206 12.89 -7.53 1.71
C CYS A 206 11.67 -8.36 2.17
N LEU A 207 10.60 -8.35 1.37
CA LEU A 207 9.38 -9.11 1.63
C LEU A 207 9.67 -10.62 1.70
N GLU A 208 10.34 -11.17 0.69
CA GLU A 208 10.69 -12.60 0.64
C GLU A 208 11.53 -13.04 1.84
N LYS A 209 12.52 -12.23 2.25
CA LYS A 209 13.35 -12.51 3.43
C LYS A 209 12.56 -12.44 4.73
N ALA A 210 11.60 -11.51 4.84
CA ALA A 210 10.70 -11.44 5.97
C ALA A 210 9.79 -12.67 6.05
N ILE A 211 9.17 -13.08 4.93
CA ILE A 211 8.31 -14.28 4.86
C ILE A 211 9.10 -15.53 5.25
N ALA A 212 10.35 -15.67 4.78
CA ALA A 212 11.19 -16.84 5.04
C ALA A 212 11.47 -17.13 6.52
N ILE A 213 11.33 -16.13 7.41
CA ILE A 213 11.51 -16.33 8.86
C ILE A 213 10.21 -16.59 9.61
N VAL A 214 9.04 -16.47 8.97
CA VAL A 214 7.74 -16.61 9.64
C VAL A 214 7.52 -18.07 10.05
N LYS A 215 7.62 -18.32 11.35
CA LYS A 215 7.33 -19.60 11.99
C LYS A 215 7.05 -19.42 13.48
N PRO A 216 6.39 -20.38 14.17
CA PRO A 216 6.21 -20.33 15.61
C PRO A 216 7.52 -20.06 16.37
N GLY A 217 7.46 -19.19 17.38
CA GLY A 217 8.56 -18.75 18.23
C GLY A 217 9.26 -17.46 17.79
N VAL A 218 9.13 -17.05 16.53
CA VAL A 218 9.78 -15.83 16.01
C VAL A 218 9.04 -14.56 16.45
N ARG A 219 9.74 -13.53 16.92
CA ARG A 219 9.10 -12.27 17.35
C ARG A 219 8.70 -11.42 16.15
N PHE A 220 7.57 -10.72 16.23
CA PHE A 220 7.11 -9.86 15.14
C PHE A 220 8.13 -8.78 14.77
N ARG A 221 8.88 -8.24 15.75
CA ARG A 221 9.93 -7.24 15.51
C ARG A 221 11.08 -7.73 14.63
N GLU A 222 11.32 -9.04 14.55
CA GLU A 222 12.41 -9.61 13.74
C GLU A 222 12.14 -9.38 12.24
N VAL A 223 10.86 -9.28 11.84
CA VAL A 223 10.46 -8.90 10.49
C VAL A 223 11.04 -7.54 10.11
N GLY A 224 10.81 -6.52 10.95
CA GLY A 224 11.33 -5.17 10.72
C GLY A 224 12.86 -5.08 10.78
N GLU A 225 13.51 -5.91 11.60
CA GLU A 225 14.99 -5.98 11.63
C GLU A 225 15.56 -6.52 10.30
N ILE A 226 14.98 -7.58 9.76
CA ILE A 226 15.41 -8.18 8.48
C ILE A 226 15.20 -7.23 7.31
N ILE A 227 14.00 -6.63 7.21
CA ILE A 227 13.67 -5.67 6.15
C ILE A 227 14.63 -4.47 6.21
N ASN A 228 14.76 -3.86 7.39
CA ASN A 228 15.61 -2.67 7.56
C ASN A 228 17.08 -2.94 7.24
N ARG A 229 17.61 -4.12 7.60
CA ARG A 229 18.98 -4.51 7.27
C ARG A 229 19.17 -4.65 5.75
N HIS A 230 18.27 -5.37 5.05
CA HIS A 230 18.40 -5.60 3.61
C HIS A 230 18.26 -4.29 2.81
N ALA A 231 17.27 -3.46 3.17
CA ALA A 231 17.07 -2.15 2.56
C ALA A 231 18.28 -1.23 2.77
N SER A 232 18.80 -1.15 4.00
CA SER A 232 19.95 -0.29 4.33
C SER A 232 21.22 -0.71 3.59
N MET A 233 21.48 -2.02 3.48
CA MET A 233 22.61 -2.56 2.71
C MET A 233 22.51 -2.25 1.20
N SER A 234 21.30 -2.00 0.72
CA SER A 234 21.01 -1.63 -0.67
C SER A 234 20.96 -0.11 -0.89
N GLY A 235 21.28 0.70 0.13
CA GLY A 235 21.25 2.16 0.07
C GLY A 235 19.84 2.77 0.14
N LEU A 236 18.84 2.01 0.57
CA LEU A 236 17.45 2.42 0.68
C LEU A 236 17.05 2.66 2.15
N SER A 237 15.90 3.31 2.35
CA SER A 237 15.32 3.57 3.67
C SER A 237 13.94 2.94 3.81
N VAL A 238 13.50 2.69 5.05
CA VAL A 238 12.21 2.07 5.35
C VAL A 238 11.24 3.10 5.93
N VAL A 239 10.02 3.10 5.40
CA VAL A 239 8.90 3.93 5.90
C VAL A 239 8.51 3.50 7.31
N LYS A 240 8.23 4.48 8.18
CA LYS A 240 7.95 4.24 9.61
C LYS A 240 6.50 4.52 10.03
N SER A 241 5.74 5.20 9.19
CA SER A 241 4.37 5.65 9.49
C SER A 241 3.31 4.60 9.20
N TYR A 242 3.66 3.54 8.47
CA TYR A 242 2.78 2.43 8.11
C TYR A 242 3.44 1.11 8.52
N CYS A 243 2.60 0.11 8.77
CA CYS A 243 3.03 -1.22 9.19
C CYS A 243 2.09 -2.27 8.61
N GLY A 244 2.57 -3.51 8.54
CA GLY A 244 1.72 -4.67 8.37
C GLY A 244 0.73 -4.82 9.53
N HIS A 245 -0.29 -5.62 9.32
CA HIS A 245 -1.36 -5.85 10.29
C HIS A 245 -1.84 -7.31 10.30
N GLY A 246 -2.57 -7.66 11.35
CA GLY A 246 -3.43 -8.83 11.34
C GLY A 246 -4.65 -8.60 10.46
N ILE A 247 -5.18 -9.68 9.90
CA ILE A 247 -6.31 -9.66 8.97
C ILE A 247 -7.17 -10.91 9.13
N GLY A 248 -8.45 -10.81 8.78
CA GLY A 248 -9.38 -11.93 8.70
C GLY A 248 -10.80 -11.41 8.65
N GLU A 249 -11.60 -11.60 9.70
CA GLU A 249 -12.95 -11.03 9.77
C GLU A 249 -12.93 -9.50 9.95
N LEU A 250 -11.83 -8.96 10.45
CA LEU A 250 -11.50 -7.53 10.41
C LEU A 250 -10.51 -7.29 9.26
N PHE A 251 -10.61 -6.13 8.62
CA PHE A 251 -9.65 -5.63 7.63
C PHE A 251 -8.32 -5.36 8.34
N HIS A 252 -8.33 -4.59 9.44
CA HIS A 252 -7.14 -4.27 10.20
C HIS A 252 -7.29 -4.65 11.68
N CYS A 253 -6.41 -5.51 12.19
CA CYS A 253 -6.36 -5.87 13.61
C CYS A 253 -4.93 -6.18 14.08
N ALA A 254 -4.78 -6.54 15.36
CA ALA A 254 -3.49 -6.97 15.88
C ALA A 254 -3.00 -8.23 15.14
N PRO A 255 -1.69 -8.37 14.93
CA PRO A 255 -0.61 -7.50 15.43
C PRO A 255 -0.25 -6.39 14.45
N ASN A 256 0.18 -5.23 14.95
CA ASN A 256 0.91 -4.25 14.14
C ASN A 256 2.34 -4.76 13.91
N ILE A 257 2.79 -4.77 12.65
CA ILE A 257 4.10 -5.31 12.25
C ILE A 257 4.92 -4.23 11.53
N PRO A 258 5.71 -3.45 12.28
CA PRO A 258 6.60 -2.45 11.72
C PRO A 258 7.65 -3.07 10.81
N HIS A 259 7.92 -2.40 9.69
CA HIS A 259 8.93 -2.82 8.72
C HIS A 259 10.34 -2.32 9.06
N TYR A 260 10.47 -1.46 10.07
CA TYR A 260 11.73 -0.92 10.56
C TYR A 260 12.19 -1.63 11.85
N SER A 261 13.50 -1.58 12.12
CA SER A 261 14.06 -2.11 13.37
C SER A 261 13.50 -1.35 14.57
N SER A 262 12.84 -2.07 15.49
CA SER A 262 12.20 -1.52 16.69
C SER A 262 12.39 -2.46 17.88
N THR A 263 12.68 -1.90 19.05
CA THR A 263 12.83 -2.66 20.30
C THR A 263 11.50 -2.96 21.01
N PHE A 264 10.38 -2.36 20.58
CA PHE A 264 9.16 -2.24 21.39
C PHE A 264 8.08 -3.33 21.20
N LEU A 265 8.23 -4.29 20.28
CA LEU A 265 7.25 -5.38 20.12
C LEU A 265 7.72 -6.67 20.81
N ALA A 266 7.04 -7.00 21.91
CA ALA A 266 7.34 -8.17 22.73
C ALA A 266 6.59 -9.45 22.31
N ALA A 267 5.61 -9.35 21.40
CA ALA A 267 4.81 -10.49 20.98
C ALA A 267 5.56 -11.41 19.99
N SER A 268 5.33 -12.71 20.13
CA SER A 268 5.91 -13.76 19.29
C SER A 268 4.84 -14.46 18.45
N LEU A 269 5.26 -15.01 17.33
CA LEU A 269 4.51 -16.00 16.55
C LEU A 269 4.33 -17.26 17.42
N ILE A 270 3.11 -17.81 17.47
CA ILE A 270 2.76 -18.96 18.33
C ILE A 270 2.16 -20.09 17.48
N SER A 271 1.43 -19.76 16.40
CA SER A 271 0.86 -20.69 15.40
C SER A 271 0.55 -19.94 14.07
N ILE A 272 -0.33 -20.47 13.21
CA ILE A 272 -0.80 -19.86 11.94
C ILE A 272 -1.44 -18.49 12.25
N PHE A 273 -0.64 -17.44 12.16
CA PHE A 273 -1.09 -16.05 12.13
C PHE A 273 -1.03 -15.60 10.67
N LEU A 274 -2.13 -15.09 10.12
CA LEU A 274 -2.08 -14.40 8.83
C LEU A 274 -1.59 -12.98 9.10
N ILE A 275 -0.47 -12.66 8.47
CA ILE A 275 0.30 -11.44 8.65
C ILE A 275 0.49 -10.86 7.29
N LEU A 276 0.15 -9.59 7.16
CA LEU A 276 0.46 -8.84 5.98
C LEU A 276 1.82 -8.15 6.15
N VAL A 277 2.72 -8.34 5.19
CA VAL A 277 3.93 -7.53 5.04
C VAL A 277 3.79 -6.90 3.66
N GLN A 278 3.62 -5.59 3.62
CA GLN A 278 3.39 -4.78 2.41
C GLN A 278 4.44 -3.67 2.33
#